data_AF-A0A838ECE2-F1
#
_entry.id   AF-A0A838ECE2-F1
#
_cell.length_a   1.000
_cell.length_b   1.000
_cell.length_c   1.000
_cell.angle_alpha   90.00
_cell.angle_beta   90.00
_cell.angle_gamma   90.00
#
_symmetry.space_group_name_H-M   'P 1'
#
loop_
_entity.id
_entity.type
_entity.pdbx_description
1 polymer ?
#
loop_
_entity_poly.entity_id
_entity_poly.type
_entity_poly.pdbx_seq_one_letter_code
_entity_poly.pdbx_strand_id
1 'polypeptide(L)'
;MGKIDFTKYPRNWKRVSQIIRSLAGGRCEWCGNPCDSLEVHHIGTPWADGRPGNHCDKHDLRRENLAAICFTCHDQAEHVGAIRRKKRDQKKRRRARLEAHQALGIGTGLMPLGNTPTRPSTIVPFMVILRAVRFHMEVQRTQAHERRTVDSTLIYVG
;
A
#
# COMPACT_ATOMS: atom_id res chain seq x y z
N MET A 1 0.55 -24.85 -1.79
CA MET A 1 0.50 -23.97 -2.98
C MET A 1 -0.70 -24.35 -3.82
N GLY A 2 -1.64 -23.44 -4.06
CA GLY A 2 -2.77 -23.71 -4.97
C GLY A 2 -2.26 -23.87 -6.40
N LYS A 3 -2.81 -24.83 -7.16
CA LYS A 3 -2.46 -25.03 -8.57
C LYS A 3 -2.89 -23.79 -9.37
N ILE A 4 -1.95 -23.17 -10.10
CA ILE A 4 -2.27 -22.05 -10.99
C ILE A 4 -3.19 -22.56 -12.10
N ASP A 5 -4.32 -21.88 -12.29
CA ASP A 5 -5.25 -22.15 -13.39
C ASP A 5 -4.76 -21.46 -14.67
N PHE A 6 -4.08 -22.24 -15.51
CA PHE A 6 -3.53 -21.77 -16.78
C PHE A 6 -4.60 -21.47 -17.84
N THR A 7 -5.87 -21.87 -17.63
CA THR A 7 -6.94 -21.56 -18.60
C THR A 7 -7.26 -20.07 -18.68
N LYS A 8 -6.93 -19.32 -17.62
CA LYS A 8 -7.13 -17.86 -17.53
C LYS A 8 -6.04 -17.05 -18.23
N TYR A 9 -5.02 -17.72 -18.75
CA TYR A 9 -3.87 -17.08 -19.38
C TYR A 9 -3.82 -17.43 -20.87
N PRO A 10 -3.26 -16.55 -21.71
CA PRO A 10 -3.03 -16.86 -23.11
C PRO A 10 -2.08 -18.04 -23.27
N ARG A 11 -2.24 -18.82 -24.35
CA ARG A 11 -1.50 -20.09 -24.57
C ARG A 11 0.03 -19.94 -24.53
N ASN A 12 0.55 -18.77 -24.90
CA ASN A 12 1.99 -18.45 -24.92
C ASN A 12 2.52 -17.87 -23.60
N TRP A 13 1.71 -17.79 -22.53
CA TRP A 13 2.09 -17.17 -21.25
C TRP A 13 3.38 -17.73 -20.64
N LYS A 14 3.59 -19.05 -20.73
CA LYS A 14 4.82 -19.69 -20.21
C LYS A 14 6.07 -19.13 -20.87
N ARG A 15 6.02 -18.88 -22.19
CA ARG A 15 7.14 -18.29 -22.95
C ARG A 15 7.34 -16.82 -22.60
N VAL A 16 6.26 -16.04 -22.55
CA VAL A 16 6.33 -14.60 -22.23
C VAL A 16 6.88 -14.38 -20.82
N SER A 17 6.35 -15.08 -19.82
CA SER A 17 6.82 -14.95 -18.44
C SER A 17 8.29 -15.36 -18.26
N GLN A 18 8.76 -16.34 -19.01
CA GLN A 18 10.18 -16.71 -19.02
C GLN A 18 11.03 -15.58 -19.62
N ILE A 19 10.66 -15.04 -20.78
CA ILE A 19 11.37 -13.92 -21.42
C ILE A 19 11.47 -12.71 -20.50
N ILE A 20 10.37 -12.31 -19.86
CA ILE A 20 10.34 -11.14 -18.96
C ILE A 20 11.30 -11.34 -17.78
N ARG A 21 11.33 -12.54 -17.17
CA ARG A 21 12.27 -12.84 -16.07
C ARG A 21 13.73 -12.90 -16.52
N SER A 22 13.98 -13.42 -17.72
CA SER A 22 15.32 -13.43 -18.32
C SER A 22 15.82 -12.01 -18.60
N LEU A 23 14.96 -11.12 -19.10
CA LEU A 23 15.29 -9.72 -19.35
C LEU A 23 15.64 -8.96 -18.06
N ALA A 24 15.01 -9.32 -16.94
CA ALA A 24 15.28 -8.72 -15.65
C ALA A 24 16.65 -9.13 -15.04
N GLY A 25 17.33 -10.12 -15.62
CA GLY A 25 18.68 -10.51 -15.20
C GLY A 25 18.78 -10.95 -13.74
N GLY A 26 17.73 -11.58 -13.20
CA GLY A 26 17.69 -12.02 -11.79
C GLY A 26 17.54 -10.88 -10.79
N ARG A 27 17.12 -9.68 -11.23
CA ARG A 27 16.87 -8.52 -10.36
C ARG A 27 15.41 -8.10 -10.42
N CYS A 28 14.88 -7.67 -9.28
CA CYS A 28 13.53 -7.11 -9.20
C CYS A 28 13.49 -5.74 -9.90
N GLU A 29 12.54 -5.53 -10.81
CA GLU A 29 12.40 -4.26 -11.55
C GLU A 29 11.86 -3.10 -10.68
N TRP A 30 11.35 -3.38 -9.48
CA TRP A 30 10.87 -2.34 -8.56
C TRP A 30 11.89 -1.94 -7.49
N CYS A 31 12.48 -2.92 -6.79
CA CYS A 31 13.43 -2.63 -5.72
C CYS A 31 14.90 -2.77 -6.14
N GLY A 32 15.19 -3.32 -7.32
CA GLY A 32 16.55 -3.50 -7.85
C GLY A 32 17.36 -4.62 -7.21
N ASN A 33 16.87 -5.24 -6.13
CA ASN A 33 17.59 -6.31 -5.42
C ASN A 33 17.65 -7.60 -6.24
N PRO A 34 18.77 -8.35 -6.15
CA PRO A 34 18.86 -9.68 -6.73
C PRO A 34 17.85 -10.62 -6.06
N CYS A 35 17.22 -11.49 -6.84
CA CYS A 35 16.26 -12.47 -6.34
C CYS A 35 16.26 -13.72 -7.21
N ASP A 36 16.34 -14.89 -6.57
CA ASP A 36 16.34 -16.18 -7.26
C ASP A 36 14.99 -16.53 -7.89
N SER A 37 13.90 -15.98 -7.32
CA SER A 37 12.53 -16.26 -7.75
C SER A 37 11.78 -14.97 -8.04
N LEU A 38 11.67 -14.65 -9.33
CA LEU A 38 10.89 -13.52 -9.83
C LEU A 38 9.49 -13.99 -10.28
N GLU A 39 8.49 -13.18 -9.95
CA GLU A 39 7.12 -13.31 -10.42
C GLU A 39 6.80 -12.19 -11.41
N VAL A 40 5.93 -12.48 -12.39
CA VAL A 40 5.52 -11.49 -13.38
C VAL A 40 4.20 -10.85 -12.96
N HIS A 41 4.24 -9.55 -12.69
CA HIS A 41 3.10 -8.76 -12.24
C HIS A 41 2.57 -7.87 -13.37
N HIS A 42 1.24 -7.72 -13.45
CA HIS A 42 0.59 -6.82 -14.39
C HIS A 42 0.40 -5.46 -13.72
N ILE A 43 0.98 -4.39 -14.27
CA ILE A 43 1.01 -3.05 -13.67
C ILE A 43 -0.33 -2.32 -13.90
N GLY A 44 -0.98 -2.56 -15.04
CA GLY A 44 -2.16 -1.82 -15.49
C GLY A 44 -1.80 -0.55 -16.26
N THR A 45 -0.71 -0.57 -17.03
CA THR A 45 -0.23 0.57 -17.82
C THR A 45 -1.28 0.99 -18.86
N PRO A 46 -1.62 2.30 -18.95
CA PRO A 46 -2.58 2.77 -19.95
C PRO A 46 -2.11 2.48 -21.38
N TRP A 47 -3.06 2.41 -22.30
CA TRP A 47 -2.79 2.24 -23.72
C TRP A 47 -2.25 3.54 -24.32
N ALA A 48 -1.50 3.45 -25.42
CA ALA A 48 -1.03 4.63 -26.15
C ALA A 48 -2.19 5.55 -26.61
N ASP A 49 -3.35 4.96 -26.89
CA ASP A 49 -4.60 5.67 -27.20
C ASP A 49 -5.22 6.44 -26.01
N GLY A 50 -4.63 6.36 -24.82
CA GLY A 50 -5.15 6.97 -23.58
C GLY A 50 -6.20 6.14 -22.84
N ARG A 51 -6.55 4.94 -23.33
CA ARG A 51 -7.47 4.03 -22.61
C ARG A 51 -6.83 3.57 -21.30
N PRO A 52 -7.59 3.54 -20.18
CA PRO A 52 -7.05 3.07 -18.91
C PRO A 52 -6.63 1.60 -19.02
N GLY A 53 -5.48 1.27 -18.44
CA GLY A 53 -5.01 -0.11 -18.35
C GLY A 53 -5.74 -0.88 -17.25
N ASN A 54 -5.69 -2.21 -17.30
CA ASN A 54 -6.30 -3.09 -16.32
C ASN A 54 -5.29 -4.13 -15.81
N HIS A 55 -4.84 -3.98 -14.56
CA HIS A 55 -3.94 -4.95 -13.92
C HIS A 55 -4.57 -6.35 -13.76
N CYS A 56 -5.89 -6.48 -13.83
CA CYS A 56 -6.59 -7.77 -13.80
C CYS A 56 -6.68 -8.44 -15.19
N ASP A 57 -6.31 -7.75 -16.26
CA ASP A 57 -6.32 -8.31 -17.61
C ASP A 57 -5.10 -9.20 -17.84
N LYS A 58 -5.30 -10.51 -17.73
CA LYS A 58 -4.26 -11.54 -17.92
C LYS A 58 -3.87 -11.74 -19.39
N HIS A 59 -4.60 -11.14 -20.34
CA HIS A 59 -4.33 -11.25 -21.76
C HIS A 59 -3.48 -10.08 -22.29
N ASP A 60 -3.28 -9.02 -21.51
CA ASP A 60 -2.42 -7.90 -21.88
C ASP A 60 -0.93 -8.23 -21.66
N LEU A 61 -0.32 -8.83 -22.69
CA LEU A 61 1.08 -9.27 -22.71
C LEU A 61 2.07 -8.18 -23.15
N ARG A 62 1.65 -6.92 -23.22
CA ARG A 62 2.52 -5.81 -23.61
C ARG A 62 3.66 -5.65 -22.61
N ARG A 63 4.86 -5.36 -23.11
CA ARG A 63 6.07 -5.29 -22.27
C ARG A 63 5.95 -4.22 -21.20
N GLU A 64 5.39 -3.07 -21.54
CA GLU A 64 5.18 -1.95 -20.64
C GLU A 64 4.13 -2.22 -19.55
N ASN A 65 3.30 -3.27 -19.70
CA ASN A 65 2.31 -3.67 -18.70
C ASN A 65 2.82 -4.76 -17.76
N LEU A 66 3.94 -5.41 -18.07
CA LEU A 66 4.48 -6.54 -17.31
C LEU A 66 5.77 -6.13 -16.59
N ALA A 67 5.89 -6.46 -15.31
CA ALA A 67 7.12 -6.32 -14.54
C ALA A 67 7.56 -7.63 -13.89
N ALA A 68 8.85 -7.92 -13.89
CA ALA A 68 9.45 -9.00 -13.09
C ALA A 68 9.83 -8.47 -11.70
N ILE A 69 9.13 -8.94 -10.67
CA ILE A 69 9.30 -8.45 -9.30
C ILE A 69 9.51 -9.59 -8.30
N CYS A 70 10.13 -9.28 -7.17
CA CYS A 70 10.27 -10.25 -6.08
C CYS A 70 8.94 -10.46 -5.35
N PHE A 71 8.83 -11.57 -4.63
CA PHE A 71 7.62 -11.93 -3.88
C PHE A 71 7.17 -10.83 -2.90
N THR A 72 8.10 -10.16 -2.21
CA THR A 72 7.75 -9.08 -1.27
C THR A 72 7.10 -7.89 -1.97
N CYS A 73 7.63 -7.46 -3.12
CA CYS A 73 7.05 -6.38 -3.92
C CYS A 73 5.70 -6.80 -4.51
N HIS A 74 5.60 -8.06 -4.94
CA HIS A 74 4.35 -8.63 -5.46
C HIS A 74 3.25 -8.64 -4.41
N ASP A 75 3.57 -9.12 -3.20
CA ASP A 75 2.63 -9.18 -2.08
C ASP A 75 2.14 -7.79 -1.66
N GLN A 76 3.05 -6.81 -1.59
CA GLN A 76 2.69 -5.41 -1.32
C GLN A 76 1.70 -4.85 -2.35
N ALA A 77 1.89 -5.16 -3.63
CA ALA A 77 1.00 -4.71 -4.70
C ALA A 77 -0.41 -5.32 -4.56
N GLU A 78 -0.49 -6.64 -4.37
CA GLU A 78 -1.74 -7.40 -4.25
C GLU A 78 -2.48 -7.09 -2.95
N HIS A 79 -1.79 -7.06 -1.81
CA HIS A 79 -2.40 -6.86 -0.50
C HIS A 79 -3.06 -5.50 -0.36
N VAL A 80 -2.41 -4.42 -0.83
CA VAL A 80 -2.99 -3.08 -0.76
C VAL A 80 -4.28 -3.00 -1.60
N GLY A 81 -4.29 -3.63 -2.77
CA GLY A 81 -5.47 -3.74 -3.63
C GLY A 81 -6.62 -4.50 -2.95
N ALA A 82 -6.33 -5.67 -2.38
CA ALA A 82 -7.31 -6.52 -1.70
C ALA A 82 -7.93 -5.82 -0.47
N ILE A 83 -7.11 -5.15 0.35
CA ILE A 83 -7.58 -4.38 1.52
C ILE A 83 -8.53 -3.27 1.07
N ARG A 84 -8.16 -2.51 0.03
CA ARG A 84 -9.01 -1.43 -0.51
C ARG A 84 -10.33 -1.96 -1.04
N ARG A 85 -10.32 -3.08 -1.79
CA ARG A 85 -11.53 -3.74 -2.29
C ARG A 85 -12.44 -4.20 -1.16
N LYS A 86 -11.90 -4.91 -0.17
CA LYS A 86 -12.64 -5.38 1.02
C LYS A 86 -13.31 -4.22 1.76
N LYS A 87 -12.61 -3.10 1.97
CA LYS A 87 -13.18 -1.90 2.60
C LYS A 87 -14.33 -1.29 1.78
N ARG A 88 -14.18 -1.21 0.46
CA ARG A 88 -15.24 -0.73 -0.45
C ARG A 88 -16.48 -1.61 -0.38
N ASP A 89 -16.29 -2.93 -0.41
CA ASP A 89 -17.38 -3.90 -0.36
C ASP A 89 -18.10 -3.87 0.99
N GLN A 90 -17.37 -3.76 2.10
CA GLN A 90 -17.97 -3.57 3.43
C GLN A 90 -18.81 -2.29 3.51
N LYS A 91 -18.32 -1.17 2.96
CA LYS A 91 -19.09 0.09 2.91
C LYS A 91 -20.36 -0.07 2.07
N LYS A 92 -20.27 -0.73 0.90
CA LYS A 92 -21.42 -1.01 0.04
C LYS A 92 -22.45 -1.90 0.75
N ARG A 93 -22.02 -2.97 1.40
CA ARG A 93 -22.88 -3.87 2.19
C ARG A 93 -23.54 -3.15 3.36
N ARG A 94 -22.80 -2.28 4.07
CA ARG A 94 -23.35 -1.47 5.17
C ARG A 94 -24.43 -0.52 4.67
N ARG A 95 -24.21 0.16 3.53
CA ARG A 95 -25.19 1.05 2.91
C ARG A 95 -26.45 0.28 2.49
N ALA A 96 -26.29 -0.85 1.79
CA ALA A 96 -27.41 -1.69 1.39
C ALA A 96 -28.21 -2.21 2.59
N ARG A 97 -27.54 -2.59 3.69
CA ARG A 97 -28.19 -2.99 4.93
C ARG A 97 -29.00 -1.85 5.55
N LEU A 98 -28.46 -0.63 5.58
CA LEU A 98 -29.18 0.55 6.08
C LEU A 98 -30.41 0.87 5.23
N GLU A 99 -30.26 0.86 3.89
CA GLU A 99 -31.37 1.08 2.96
C GLU A 99 -32.46 0.01 3.13
N ALA A 100 -32.09 -1.26 3.31
CA ALA A 100 -33.04 -2.34 3.58
C ALA A 100 -33.77 -2.15 4.93
N HIS A 101 -33.08 -1.74 6.00
CA HIS A 101 -33.73 -1.43 7.27
C HIS A 101 -34.70 -0.24 7.14
N GLN A 102 -34.31 0.80 6.41
CA GLN A 102 -35.15 1.97 6.16
C GLN A 102 -36.43 1.59 5.39
N ALA A 103 -36.33 0.71 4.39
CA ALA A 103 -37.47 0.27 3.59
C ALA A 103 -38.49 -0.55 4.39
N LEU A 104 -38.06 -1.27 5.44
CA LEU A 104 -38.95 -2.06 6.29
C LEU A 104 -39.73 -1.20 7.32
N GLY A 105 -39.48 0.11 7.41
CA GLY A 105 -40.05 0.97 8.45
C GLY A 105 -39.59 0.63 9.87
N ILE A 106 -38.66 -0.32 10.00
CA ILE A 106 -37.99 -0.65 11.25
C ILE A 106 -36.94 0.44 11.45
N GLY A 107 -37.32 1.53 12.14
CA GLY A 107 -36.38 2.56 12.57
C GLY A 107 -35.12 1.87 13.08
N THR A 108 -33.96 2.24 12.54
CA THR A 108 -32.74 1.40 12.48
C THR A 108 -32.17 0.92 13.82
N GLY A 109 -32.84 1.13 14.96
CA GLY A 109 -32.43 0.68 16.30
C GLY A 109 -31.16 1.35 16.81
N LEU A 110 -30.39 1.98 15.91
CA LEU A 110 -29.54 3.12 16.15
C LEU A 110 -30.44 4.27 16.61
N MET A 111 -30.93 4.17 17.84
CA MET A 111 -31.03 5.35 18.67
C MET A 111 -29.72 6.11 18.43
N PRO A 112 -29.72 7.39 18.01
CA PRO A 112 -28.57 8.20 18.32
C PRO A 112 -28.32 7.91 19.81
N LEU A 113 -27.13 7.44 20.17
CA LEU A 113 -26.70 7.61 21.54
C LEU A 113 -26.73 9.12 21.71
N GLY A 114 -27.90 9.62 22.12
CA GLY A 114 -28.16 11.01 22.33
C GLY A 114 -27.02 11.47 23.18
N ASN A 115 -26.45 12.62 22.82
CA ASN A 115 -25.58 13.42 23.66
C ASN A 115 -25.84 13.06 25.12
N THR A 116 -25.06 12.10 25.65
CA THR A 116 -25.07 11.88 27.08
C THR A 116 -24.63 13.24 27.58
N PRO A 117 -25.43 13.95 28.40
CA PRO A 117 -25.04 15.23 28.94
C PRO A 117 -23.62 15.03 29.43
N THR A 118 -22.69 15.78 28.83
CA THR A 118 -21.28 15.76 29.15
C THR A 118 -21.19 15.69 30.66
N ARG A 119 -20.74 14.55 31.20
CA ARG A 119 -20.32 14.50 32.60
C ARG A 119 -19.42 15.73 32.78
N PRO A 120 -19.68 16.59 33.77
CA PRO A 120 -18.83 17.74 34.00
C PRO A 120 -17.41 17.20 34.11
N SER A 121 -16.58 17.60 33.15
CA SER A 121 -15.18 17.25 33.12
C SER A 121 -14.58 17.83 34.39
N THR A 122 -14.31 16.96 35.37
CA THR A 122 -13.18 17.21 36.25
C THR A 122 -11.95 17.17 35.36
N ILE A 123 -11.62 18.37 34.87
CA ILE A 123 -10.39 18.71 34.19
C ILE A 123 -9.28 18.38 35.18
N VAL A 124 -8.77 17.16 35.11
CA VAL A 124 -7.39 16.90 35.52
C VAL A 124 -6.51 17.39 34.36
N PRO A 125 -5.60 18.34 34.60
CA PRO A 125 -4.84 18.97 33.53
C PRO A 125 -3.77 18.01 33.02
N PHE A 126 -4.12 17.18 32.04
CA PHE A 126 -3.18 16.34 31.29
C PHE A 126 -2.42 17.14 30.21
N MET A 127 -2.29 18.46 30.40
CA MET A 127 -1.64 19.39 29.47
C MET A 127 -0.16 19.69 29.84
N VAL A 128 0.47 18.87 30.67
CA VAL A 128 1.89 19.04 31.03
C VAL A 128 2.82 18.10 30.25
N ILE A 129 2.36 16.97 29.74
CA ILE A 129 3.26 15.95 29.16
C ILE A 129 3.58 16.22 27.67
N LEU A 130 2.69 16.85 26.90
CA LEU A 130 2.90 17.04 25.45
C LEU A 130 3.83 18.22 25.07
N ARG A 131 4.19 19.11 26.01
CA ARG A 131 5.23 20.13 25.76
C ARG A 131 6.65 19.60 25.97
N ALA A 132 6.84 18.57 26.81
CA ALA A 132 8.16 18.01 27.09
C ALA A 132 8.73 17.20 25.91
N VAL A 133 7.88 16.44 25.20
CA VAL A 133 8.35 15.58 24.09
C VAL A 133 8.81 16.38 22.88
N ARG A 134 8.17 17.53 22.60
CA ARG A 134 8.55 18.40 21.47
C ARG A 134 9.89 19.11 21.74
N PHE A 135 10.15 19.53 22.98
CA PHE A 135 11.43 20.15 23.35
C PHE A 135 12.59 19.16 23.27
N HIS A 136 12.36 17.89 23.62
CA HIS A 136 13.43 16.88 23.61
C HIS A 136 13.90 16.48 22.20
N MET A 137 13.00 16.52 21.20
CA MET A 137 13.38 16.24 19.81
C MET A 137 14.09 17.42 19.12
N GLU A 138 13.81 18.65 19.50
CA GLU A 138 14.50 19.84 18.96
C GLU A 138 15.97 19.88 19.43
N VAL A 139 16.24 19.52 20.70
CA VAL A 139 17.59 19.45 21.29
C VAL A 139 18.46 18.35 20.65
N GLN A 140 17.87 17.22 20.22
CA GLN A 140 18.66 16.17 19.55
C GLN A 140 19.06 16.53 18.11
N ARG A 141 18.30 17.41 17.43
CA ARG A 141 18.64 17.84 16.06
C ARG A 141 19.82 18.81 16.03
N THR A 142 19.98 19.66 17.03
CA THR A 142 21.11 20.59 17.10
C THR A 142 22.43 19.87 17.40
N GLN A 143 22.44 18.91 18.33
CA GLN A 143 23.65 18.12 18.65
C GLN A 143 24.14 17.23 17.50
N ALA A 144 23.24 16.76 16.63
CA ALA A 144 23.61 15.94 15.47
C ALA A 144 24.27 16.75 14.34
N HIS A 145 23.95 18.04 14.22
CA HIS A 145 24.56 18.92 13.22
C HIS A 145 25.99 19.30 13.60
N GLU A 146 26.26 19.50 14.90
CA GLU A 146 27.57 19.93 15.40
C GLU A 146 28.64 18.84 15.29
N ARG A 147 28.27 17.55 15.42
CA ARG A 147 29.23 16.44 15.21
C ARG A 147 29.67 16.27 13.75
N ARG A 148 28.85 16.65 12.78
CA ARG A 148 29.23 16.56 11.35
C ARG A 148 30.26 17.59 10.93
N THR A 149 30.31 18.74 11.59
CA THR A 149 31.27 19.80 11.24
C THR A 149 32.68 19.51 11.74
N VAL A 150 32.84 18.77 12.84
CA VAL A 150 34.18 18.47 13.39
C VAL A 150 34.90 17.41 12.55
N ASP A 151 34.20 16.37 12.09
CA ASP A 151 34.82 15.30 11.28
C ASP A 151 35.22 15.76 9.87
N SER A 152 34.59 16.81 9.32
CA SER A 152 34.92 17.33 8.00
C SER A 152 36.19 18.17 7.96
N THR A 153 36.76 18.53 9.11
CA THR A 153 37.97 19.39 9.18
C THR A 153 39.25 18.58 9.38
N LEU A 154 39.17 17.27 9.63
CA LEU A 154 40.33 16.43 9.91
C LEU A 154 40.94 15.73 8.68
N ILE A 155 40.41 15.94 7.47
CA ILE A 155 40.83 15.21 6.25
C ILE A 155 41.79 16.04 5.36
N TYR A 156 42.11 17.28 5.72
CA TYR A 156 42.92 18.19 4.88
C TYR A 156 44.27 18.60 5.51
N VAL A 157 44.96 17.68 6.19
CA VAL A 157 46.38 17.83 6.53
C VAL A 157 47.06 16.45 6.46
N GLY A 158 47.65 16.13 5.31
CA GLY A 158 48.37 14.88 5.06
C GLY A 158 48.76 14.72 3.61
#